data_AF-A0A0D6Q4E9-F1
#
_entry.id   AF-A0A0D6Q4E9-F1
#
_cell.length_a   1.000
_cell.length_b   1.000
_cell.length_c   1.000
_cell.angle_alpha   90.00
_cell.angle_beta   90.00
_cell.angle_gamma   90.00
#
_symmetry.space_group_name_H-M   'P 1'
#
loop_
_entity.id
_entity.type
_entity.pdbx_description
1 polymer ?
#
loop_
_entity_poly.entity_id
_entity_poly.type
_entity_poly.pdbx_seq_one_letter_code
_entity_poly.pdbx_strand_id
1 'polypeptide(L)'
;MMTAIPLTNQPQVVEIAPGNAATTPVSIASVAFDGVGNLTVTLSDGTVLDPVPCAQQIAAAFGGVALVVVDANGNLLANGKPVGKAVAS
;
A
#
# COMPACT_ATOMS: atom_id res chain seq x y z
N MET A 1 5.82 59.89 -29.33
CA MET A 1 5.07 60.41 -28.17
C MET A 1 4.57 59.21 -27.40
N MET A 2 5.07 58.98 -26.19
CA MET A 2 4.67 57.84 -25.36
C MET A 2 3.78 58.36 -24.23
N THR A 3 2.52 57.91 -24.20
CA THR A 3 1.53 58.35 -23.22
C THR A 3 1.82 57.67 -21.89
N ALA A 4 2.12 58.46 -20.85
CA ALA A 4 2.28 57.93 -19.50
C ALA A 4 0.92 57.51 -18.92
N ILE A 5 0.86 56.35 -18.29
CA ILE A 5 -0.33 55.91 -17.55
C ILE A 5 -0.36 56.67 -16.22
N PRO A 6 -1.46 57.36 -15.87
CA PRO A 6 -1.58 58.08 -14.61
C PRO A 6 -1.62 57.11 -13.43
N LEU A 7 -0.83 57.39 -12.39
CA LEU A 7 -0.89 56.66 -11.12
C LEU A 7 -2.20 57.05 -10.42
N THR A 8 -3.10 56.09 -10.25
CA THR A 8 -4.35 56.29 -9.52
C THR A 8 -4.13 55.78 -8.10
N ASN A 9 -4.15 56.68 -7.10
CA ASN A 9 -3.99 56.30 -5.69
C ASN A 9 -5.28 55.64 -5.15
N GLN A 10 -5.86 54.73 -5.94
CA GLN A 10 -7.13 54.07 -5.65
C GLN A 10 -6.87 52.74 -4.92
N PRO A 11 -7.69 52.39 -3.91
CA PRO A 11 -7.61 51.10 -3.25
C PRO A 11 -7.83 49.97 -4.25
N GLN A 12 -6.94 48.99 -4.26
CA GLN A 12 -7.15 47.74 -4.98
C GLN A 12 -7.87 46.73 -4.07
N VAL A 13 -8.92 46.11 -4.59
CA VAL A 13 -9.58 44.98 -3.92
C VAL A 13 -8.92 43.70 -4.42
N VAL A 14 -8.37 42.92 -3.49
CA VAL A 14 -7.84 41.58 -3.77
C VAL A 14 -8.83 40.57 -3.20
N GLU A 15 -9.37 39.73 -4.07
CA GLU A 15 -10.14 38.56 -3.65
C GLU A 15 -9.16 37.39 -3.45
N ILE A 16 -9.15 36.82 -2.24
CA ILE A 16 -8.40 35.60 -1.95
C ILE A 16 -9.41 34.45 -1.86
N ALA A 17 -9.42 33.60 -2.88
CA ALA A 17 -10.16 32.34 -2.84
C ALA A 17 -9.39 31.31 -1.99
N PRO A 18 -10.05 30.62 -1.04
CA PRO A 18 -9.46 29.46 -0.38
C PRO A 18 -9.07 28.42 -1.44
N GLY A 19 -7.86 27.88 -1.35
CA GLY A 19 -7.48 26.71 -2.15
C GLY A 19 -8.36 25.51 -1.79
N ASN A 20 -8.49 24.55 -2.71
CA ASN A 20 -9.16 23.28 -2.40
C ASN A 20 -8.50 22.61 -1.19
N ALA A 21 -9.32 22.09 -0.27
CA ALA A 21 -8.82 21.23 0.80
C ALA A 21 -8.04 20.06 0.19
N ALA A 22 -6.92 19.71 0.80
CA ALA A 22 -6.18 18.52 0.40
C ALA A 22 -7.08 17.29 0.52
N THR A 23 -7.07 16.43 -0.49
CA THR A 23 -7.75 15.13 -0.43
C THR A 23 -7.27 14.37 0.81
N THR A 24 -8.17 13.63 1.46
CA THR A 24 -7.81 12.77 2.59
C THR A 24 -6.59 11.92 2.23
N PRO A 25 -5.55 11.85 3.09
CA PRO A 25 -4.38 11.05 2.79
C PRO A 25 -4.78 9.58 2.55
N VAL A 26 -4.20 8.98 1.51
CA VAL A 26 -4.38 7.56 1.23
C VAL A 26 -3.74 6.77 2.38
N SER A 27 -4.50 5.84 2.95
CA SER A 27 -4.07 4.97 4.05
C SER A 27 -4.19 3.49 3.65
N ILE A 28 -3.66 2.59 4.48
CA ILE A 28 -3.79 1.15 4.26
C ILE A 28 -5.18 0.72 4.73
N ALA A 29 -5.97 0.12 3.83
CA ALA A 29 -7.28 -0.44 4.14
C ALA A 29 -7.19 -1.91 4.58
N SER A 30 -6.32 -2.71 3.95
CA SER A 30 -6.12 -4.10 4.32
C SER A 30 -4.73 -4.62 3.96
N VAL A 31 -4.29 -5.64 4.70
CA VAL A 31 -3.09 -6.41 4.45
C VAL A 31 -3.43 -7.89 4.61
N ALA A 32 -3.14 -8.71 3.62
CA ALA A 32 -3.42 -10.15 3.65
C ALA A 32 -2.39 -10.94 2.85
N PHE A 33 -2.22 -12.21 3.17
CA PHE A 33 -1.51 -13.13 2.29
C PHE A 33 -2.44 -13.62 1.19
N ASP A 34 -1.99 -13.57 -0.07
CA ASP A 34 -2.57 -14.41 -1.12
C ASP A 34 -2.25 -15.87 -0.77
N GLY A 35 -3.13 -16.82 -1.12
CA GLY A 35 -2.98 -18.24 -0.73
C GLY A 35 -1.71 -18.95 -1.23
N VAL A 36 -0.78 -18.22 -1.86
CA VAL A 36 0.52 -18.67 -2.37
C VAL A 36 1.68 -18.05 -1.58
N GLY A 37 1.42 -17.13 -0.66
CA GLY A 37 2.40 -16.57 0.27
C GLY A 37 2.93 -15.17 -0.09
N ASN A 38 2.32 -14.48 -1.06
CA ASN A 38 2.62 -13.06 -1.28
C ASN A 38 1.78 -12.20 -0.34
N LEU A 39 2.32 -11.07 0.10
CA LEU A 39 1.60 -10.06 0.86
C LEU A 39 0.93 -9.10 -0.12
N THR A 40 -0.39 -9.00 -0.05
CA THR A 40 -1.21 -8.05 -0.80
C THR A 40 -1.63 -6.92 0.14
N VAL A 41 -1.47 -5.67 -0.32
CA VAL A 41 -1.87 -4.46 0.41
C VAL A 41 -2.89 -3.71 -0.42
N THR A 42 -4.06 -3.44 0.15
CA THR A 42 -5.09 -2.60 -0.46
C THR A 42 -5.13 -1.26 0.26
N LEU A 43 -5.11 -0.17 -0.50
CA LEU A 43 -5.19 1.19 0.01
C LEU A 43 -6.66 1.64 0.16
N SER A 44 -6.87 2.71 0.91
CA SER A 44 -8.20 3.29 1.19
C SER A 44 -8.94 3.80 -0.04
N ASP A 45 -8.23 4.02 -1.14
CA ASP A 45 -8.79 4.41 -2.44
C ASP A 45 -9.09 3.22 -3.36
N GLY A 46 -8.85 1.98 -2.88
CA GLY A 46 -9.04 0.75 -3.65
C GLY A 46 -7.83 0.33 -4.49
N THR A 47 -6.75 1.12 -4.50
CA THR A 47 -5.50 0.73 -5.17
C THR A 47 -4.92 -0.50 -4.49
N VAL A 48 -4.59 -1.53 -5.26
CA VAL A 48 -3.85 -2.70 -4.78
C VAL A 48 -2.38 -2.52 -5.17
N LEU A 49 -1.48 -2.55 -4.18
CA LEU A 49 -0.05 -2.48 -4.44
C LEU A 49 0.46 -3.81 -5.02
N ASP A 50 1.58 -3.74 -5.75
CA ASP A 50 2.21 -4.94 -6.31
C ASP A 50 2.50 -5.97 -5.20
N PRO A 51 2.12 -7.25 -5.39
CA PRO A 51 2.30 -8.28 -4.38
C PRO A 51 3.77 -8.47 -4.01
N VAL A 52 4.06 -8.51 -2.71
CA VAL A 52 5.42 -8.74 -2.20
C VAL A 52 5.60 -10.21 -1.86
N PRO A 53 6.63 -10.92 -2.35
CA PRO A 53 6.87 -12.33 -2.04
C PRO A 53 7.43 -12.50 -0.61
N CYS A 54 6.59 -12.18 0.39
CA CYS A 54 6.97 -12.06 1.79
C CYS A 54 7.33 -13.42 2.38
N ALA A 55 6.55 -14.47 2.11
CA ALA A 55 6.83 -15.82 2.60
C ALA A 55 8.20 -16.35 2.14
N GLN A 56 8.56 -16.08 0.89
CA GLN A 56 9.84 -16.49 0.29
C GLN A 56 11.01 -15.70 0.85
N GLN A 57 10.84 -14.40 1.09
CA GLN A 57 11.86 -13.57 1.74
C GLN A 57 12.13 -14.01 3.18
N ILE A 58 11.08 -14.35 3.93
CA ILE A 58 11.22 -14.93 5.28
C ILE A 58 11.97 -16.26 5.19
N ALA A 59 11.59 -17.16 4.28
CA ALA A 59 12.28 -18.44 4.08
C ALA A 59 13.78 -18.26 3.80
N ALA A 60 14.13 -17.31 2.95
CA ALA A 60 15.52 -16.99 2.61
C ALA A 60 16.31 -16.48 3.84
N ALA A 61 15.70 -15.64 4.68
CA ALA A 61 16.34 -15.11 5.89
C ALA A 61 16.70 -16.21 6.92
N PHE A 62 15.94 -17.31 6.95
CA PHE A 62 16.23 -18.47 7.79
C PHE A 62 17.11 -19.54 7.11
N GLY A 63 17.82 -19.18 6.04
CA GLY A 63 18.78 -20.07 5.38
C GLY A 63 18.18 -20.98 4.31
N GLY A 64 17.05 -20.59 3.69
CA GLY A 64 16.43 -21.32 2.58
C GLY A 64 15.66 -22.57 3.00
N VAL A 65 15.46 -22.78 4.31
CA VAL A 65 14.56 -23.82 4.80
C VAL A 65 13.15 -23.44 4.39
N ALA A 66 12.46 -24.33 3.67
CA ALA A 66 11.13 -24.08 3.15
C ALA A 66 10.22 -23.50 4.24
N LEU A 67 9.62 -22.34 3.99
CA LEU A 67 8.60 -21.81 4.88
C LEU A 67 7.47 -22.84 4.92
N VAL A 68 7.32 -23.51 6.06
CA VAL A 68 6.20 -24.40 6.28
C VAL A 68 5.03 -23.54 6.70
N VAL A 69 4.10 -23.30 5.78
CA VAL A 69 2.83 -22.64 6.09
C VAL A 69 1.77 -23.69 6.38
N VAL A 70 0.86 -23.39 7.29
CA VAL A 70 -0.32 -24.23 7.56
C VAL A 70 -1.46 -23.70 6.70
N ASP A 71 -2.00 -24.53 5.81
CA ASP A 71 -3.19 -24.17 5.03
C ASP A 71 -4.47 -24.16 5.88
N ALA A 72 -5.58 -23.68 5.33
CA ALA A 72 -6.87 -23.63 6.03
C ALA A 72 -7.41 -25.01 6.48
N ASN A 73 -6.88 -26.10 5.90
CA ASN A 73 -7.24 -27.47 6.25
C ASN A 73 -6.27 -28.09 7.28
N GLY A 74 -5.28 -27.32 7.75
CA GLY A 74 -4.28 -27.77 8.71
C GLY A 74 -3.11 -28.53 8.08
N ASN A 75 -2.93 -28.49 6.75
CA ASN A 75 -1.78 -29.15 6.11
C ASN A 75 -0.54 -28.26 6.18
N LEU A 76 0.59 -28.87 6.48
CA LEU A 76 1.91 -28.26 6.31
C LEU A 76 2.24 -28.21 4.82
N LEU A 77 2.42 -27.02 4.26
CA LEU A 77 2.83 -26.83 2.88
C LEU A 77 4.30 -26.39 2.83
N ALA A 78 5.09 -27.06 1.99
CA ALA A 78 6.42 -26.59 1.58
C ALA A 78 6.39 -26.34 0.07
N ASN A 79 6.77 -25.14 -0.36
CA ASN A 79 6.72 -24.73 -1.78
C ASN A 79 5.34 -24.97 -2.43
N GLY A 80 4.25 -24.69 -1.68
CA GLY A 80 2.87 -24.92 -2.12
C GLY A 80 2.44 -26.39 -2.25
N LYS A 81 3.29 -27.34 -1.82
CA LYS A 81 2.98 -28.78 -1.82
C LYS A 81 2.73 -29.26 -0.39
N PRO A 82 1.67 -30.05 -0.14
CA PRO A 82 1.48 -30.67 1.17
C PRO A 82 2.65 -31.62 1.49
N VAL A 83 3.27 -31.41 2.64
CA VAL A 83 4.36 -32.26 3.17
C VAL A 83 4.01 -32.93 4.48
N GLY A 84 2.87 -32.58 5.07
CA GLY A 84 2.40 -33.18 6.32
C GLY A 84 1.16 -32.47 6.85
N LYS A 85 0.82 -32.77 8.11
CA LYS A 85 -0.31 -32.15 8.80
C LYS A 85 0.16 -31.52 10.10
N ALA A 86 -0.27 -30.29 10.38
CA ALA A 86 -0.05 -29.67 11.66
C ALA A 86 -0.89 -30.43 12.70
N VAL A 87 -0.24 -31.00 13.70
CA VAL A 87 -0.92 -31.62 14.84
C VAL A 87 -0.71 -30.66 16.01
N ALA A 88 -1.79 -30.03 16.49
CA ALA A 88 -1.72 -29.29 17.73
C ALA A 88 -1.51 -30.28 18.87
N SER A 89 -0.48 -30.04 19.69
CA SER A 89 -0.22 -30.77 20.93
C SER A 89 -1.24 -30.45 22.01
#